data_AF-A0A370Q667-F1
#
_entry.id   AF-A0A370Q667-F1
#
_cell.length_a   1.000
_cell.length_b   1.000
_cell.length_c   1.000
_cell.angle_alpha   90.00
_cell.angle_beta   90.00
_cell.angle_gamma   90.00
#
_symmetry.space_group_name_H-M   'P 1'
#
loop_
_entity.id
_entity.type
_entity.pdbx_description
1 polymer ?
#
loop_
_entity_poly.entity_id
_entity_poly.type
_entity_poly.pdbx_seq_one_letter_code
_entity_poly.pdbx_strand_id
1 'polypeptide(L)'
;MFSKSNKKERLDAEQREQYEYARKRIKQKKGLMTHFIIFLVGAILLLVIDLVLKKGHETLMKDWSVWVVLAWVFLLLIHVFNVFVTNKFMGKEWEDKQLEKLKKQQETRIAQLKKQAVQEVTVDEVKAAREVDALQNTPVKKNAPNQLPPESK
;
A
#
# COMPACT_ATOMS: atom_id res chain seq x y z
N MET A 1 21.07 13.48 -30.10
CA MET A 1 21.23 12.02 -29.93
C MET A 1 21.37 11.71 -28.43
N PHE A 2 20.26 11.65 -27.66
CA PHE A 2 20.31 11.64 -26.18
C PHE A 2 19.35 10.64 -25.48
N SER A 3 18.79 9.65 -26.18
CA SER A 3 17.72 8.82 -25.61
C SER A 3 18.17 7.50 -24.94
N LYS A 4 19.41 7.04 -25.15
CA LYS A 4 19.82 5.69 -24.69
C LYS A 4 20.20 5.59 -23.20
N SER A 5 20.62 6.68 -22.53
CA SER A 5 21.07 6.63 -21.12
C SER A 5 19.90 6.48 -20.13
N ASN A 6 18.81 7.24 -20.33
CA ASN A 6 17.61 7.20 -19.49
C ASN A 6 16.96 5.81 -19.45
N LYS A 7 17.02 5.04 -20.55
CA LYS A 7 16.43 3.69 -20.59
C LYS A 7 17.25 2.69 -19.76
N LYS A 8 18.59 2.81 -19.75
CA LYS A 8 19.46 1.98 -18.90
C LYS A 8 19.26 2.28 -17.42
N GLU A 9 19.17 3.55 -17.05
CA GLU A 9 18.95 3.96 -15.66
C GLU A 9 17.59 3.47 -15.11
N ARG A 10 16.55 3.47 -15.95
CA ARG A 10 15.25 2.88 -15.61
C ARG A 10 15.29 1.35 -15.49
N LEU A 11 16.03 0.67 -16.37
CA LEU A 11 16.23 -0.78 -16.29
C LEU A 11 17.01 -1.16 -15.01
N ASP A 12 18.03 -0.40 -14.65
CA ASP A 12 18.80 -0.61 -13.41
C ASP A 12 17.93 -0.39 -12.16
N ALA A 13 17.06 0.62 -12.17
CA ALA A 13 16.13 0.86 -11.07
C ALA A 13 15.11 -0.28 -10.92
N GLU A 14 14.55 -0.77 -12.03
CA GLU A 14 13.58 -1.87 -12.03
C GLU A 14 14.22 -3.20 -11.61
N GLN A 15 15.44 -3.50 -12.08
CA GLN A 15 16.19 -4.69 -11.65
C GLN A 15 16.55 -4.64 -10.17
N ARG A 16 16.90 -3.47 -9.63
CA ARG A 16 17.13 -3.27 -8.20
C ARG A 16 15.87 -3.55 -7.38
N GLU A 17 14.73 -3.07 -7.84
CA GLU A 17 13.45 -3.26 -7.16
C GLU A 17 13.03 -4.75 -7.15
N GLN A 18 13.21 -5.45 -8.28
CA GLN A 18 12.97 -6.89 -8.38
C GLN A 18 13.93 -7.70 -7.49
N TYR A 19 15.21 -7.31 -7.44
CA TYR A 19 16.20 -7.95 -6.56
C TYR A 19 15.86 -7.76 -5.08
N GLU A 20 15.48 -6.54 -4.67
CA GLU A 20 15.04 -6.28 -3.30
C GLU A 20 13.76 -7.03 -2.93
N TYR A 21 12.82 -7.13 -3.87
CA TYR A 21 11.60 -7.92 -3.70
C TYR A 21 11.93 -9.40 -3.46
N ALA A 22 12.78 -9.99 -4.30
CA ALA A 22 13.23 -11.37 -4.18
C ALA A 22 13.97 -11.61 -2.86
N ARG A 23 14.87 -10.69 -2.48
CA ARG A 23 15.63 -10.77 -1.22
C ARG A 23 14.72 -10.72 0.00
N LYS A 24 13.68 -9.87 0.00
CA LYS A 24 12.67 -9.82 1.07
C LYS A 24 11.92 -11.15 1.20
N ARG A 25 11.51 -11.77 0.09
CA ARG A 25 10.84 -13.10 0.11
C ARG A 25 11.75 -14.19 0.66
N ILE A 26 13.04 -14.18 0.31
CA ILE A 26 14.02 -15.13 0.83
C ILE A 26 14.21 -14.95 2.35
N LYS A 27 14.29 -13.70 2.83
CA LYS A 27 14.44 -13.41 4.26
C LYS A 27 13.24 -13.89 5.09
N GLN A 28 12.03 -13.75 4.56
CA GLN A 28 10.80 -14.27 5.19
C GLN A 28 10.81 -15.80 5.27
N LYS A 29 11.19 -16.50 4.18
CA LYS A 29 11.33 -17.97 4.18
C LYS A 29 12.42 -18.46 5.14
N LYS A 30 13.52 -17.71 5.27
CA LYS A 30 14.62 -18.04 6.17
C LYS A 30 14.23 -17.92 7.63
N GLY A 31 13.50 -16.85 8.01
CA GLY A 31 12.98 -16.67 9.36
C GLY A 31 12.08 -17.84 9.77
N LEU A 32 11.19 -18.30 8.89
CA LEU A 32 10.34 -19.46 9.11
C LEU A 32 11.15 -20.73 9.44
N MET A 33 12.19 -21.03 8.66
CA MET A 33 13.04 -22.21 8.90
C MET A 33 13.84 -22.12 10.20
N THR A 34 14.36 -20.94 10.56
CA THR A 34 15.11 -20.76 11.82
C THR A 34 14.26 -21.14 13.04
N HIS A 35 12.99 -20.75 13.05
CA HIS A 35 12.10 -21.11 14.15
C HIS A 35 11.87 -22.62 14.22
N PHE A 36 11.61 -23.29 13.09
CA PHE A 36 11.45 -24.74 13.04
C PHE A 36 12.67 -25.48 13.63
N ILE A 37 13.87 -25.01 13.30
CA ILE A 37 15.13 -25.59 13.80
C ILE A 37 15.27 -25.41 15.32
N ILE A 38 15.02 -24.21 15.85
CA ILE A 38 15.08 -23.95 17.30
C ILE A 38 14.04 -24.82 18.05
N PHE A 39 12.84 -24.97 17.48
CA PHE A 39 11.80 -25.82 18.06
C PHE A 39 12.18 -27.30 18.05
N LEU A 40 12.78 -27.80 16.97
CA LEU A 40 13.26 -29.18 16.87
C LEU A 40 14.35 -29.46 17.93
N VAL A 41 15.30 -28.54 18.06
CA VAL A 41 16.37 -28.62 19.07
C VAL A 41 15.78 -28.58 20.48
N GLY A 42 14.80 -27.71 20.74
CA GLY A 42 14.09 -27.64 22.02
C GLY A 42 13.35 -28.93 22.38
N ALA A 43 12.68 -29.56 21.41
CA ALA A 43 12.01 -30.85 21.61
C ALA A 43 13.00 -31.97 21.94
N ILE A 44 14.13 -32.05 21.23
CA ILE A 44 15.19 -33.02 21.50
C ILE A 44 15.79 -32.78 22.89
N LEU A 45 16.05 -31.52 23.25
CA LEU A 45 16.59 -31.15 24.56
C LEU A 45 15.67 -31.57 25.70
N LEU A 46 14.35 -31.42 25.54
CA LEU A 46 13.38 -31.90 26.53
C LEU A 46 13.34 -33.42 26.65
N LEU A 47 13.44 -34.16 25.53
CA LEU A 47 13.53 -35.62 25.57
C LEU A 47 14.79 -36.09 26.30
N VAL A 48 15.93 -35.42 26.09
CA VAL A 48 17.19 -35.70 26.79
C VAL A 48 17.04 -35.42 28.29
N ILE A 49 16.42 -34.29 28.65
CA ILE A 49 16.13 -33.94 30.05
C ILE A 49 15.26 -35.00 30.71
N ASP A 50 14.16 -35.43 30.06
CA ASP A 50 13.28 -36.49 30.58
C ASP A 50 14.06 -37.79 30.79
N LEU A 51 14.88 -38.22 29.83
CA LEU A 51 15.73 -39.42 29.90
C LEU A 51 16.78 -39.36 31.02
N VAL A 52 17.46 -38.23 31.18
CA VAL A 52 18.50 -38.04 32.21
C VAL A 52 17.86 -37.98 33.60
N LEU A 53 16.74 -37.28 33.76
CA LEU A 53 16.02 -37.18 35.03
C LEU A 53 15.37 -38.49 35.44
N LYS A 54 14.87 -39.29 34.49
CA LYS A 54 14.37 -40.66 34.75
C LYS A 54 15.44 -41.56 35.36
N LYS A 55 16.70 -41.33 35.01
CA LYS A 55 17.86 -42.09 35.51
C LYS A 55 18.35 -41.63 36.89
N GLY A 56 17.95 -40.44 37.32
CA GLY A 56 18.30 -39.86 38.64
C GLY A 56 17.21 -40.02 39.71
N HIS A 57 16.22 -40.88 39.49
CA HIS A 57 14.95 -40.81 40.19
C HIS A 57 14.93 -41.57 41.53
N GLU A 58 15.38 -40.89 42.60
CA GLU A 58 14.98 -41.22 43.99
C GLU A 58 14.42 -39.98 44.75
N THR A 59 14.59 -38.74 44.28
CA THR A 59 14.45 -37.60 45.22
C THR A 59 13.56 -36.41 44.83
N LEU A 60 13.25 -36.10 43.57
CA LEU A 60 12.60 -34.82 43.25
C LEU A 60 11.35 -34.96 42.34
N MET A 61 10.18 -35.00 42.98
CA MET A 61 8.83 -34.79 42.41
C MET A 61 8.50 -35.61 41.14
N LYS A 62 7.81 -36.74 41.32
CA LYS A 62 7.49 -37.73 40.27
C LYS A 62 6.90 -37.18 38.95
N ASP A 63 6.24 -36.01 38.96
CA ASP A 63 5.45 -35.51 37.82
C ASP A 63 5.82 -34.10 37.31
N TRP A 64 6.93 -33.49 37.74
CA TRP A 64 7.27 -32.12 37.31
C TRP A 64 7.63 -32.03 35.81
N SER A 65 8.22 -33.08 35.24
CA SER A 65 8.52 -33.20 33.80
C SER A 65 7.26 -33.04 32.94
N VAL A 66 6.12 -33.58 33.40
CA VAL A 66 4.84 -33.50 32.69
C VAL A 66 4.39 -32.05 32.53
N TRP A 67 4.53 -31.23 33.57
CA TRP A 67 4.18 -29.81 33.52
C TRP A 67 5.10 -29.01 32.59
N VAL A 68 6.39 -29.33 32.56
CA VAL A 68 7.36 -28.69 31.66
C VAL A 68 7.08 -29.04 30.20
N VAL A 69 6.83 -30.31 29.91
CA VAL A 69 6.46 -30.78 28.57
C VAL A 69 5.14 -30.15 28.14
N LEU A 70 4.13 -30.08 29.03
CA LEU A 70 2.84 -29.46 28.74
C LEU A 70 3.00 -27.98 28.39
N ALA A 71 3.78 -27.22 29.19
CA ALA A 71 4.06 -25.81 28.92
C ALA A 71 4.80 -25.61 27.58
N TRP A 72 5.73 -26.52 27.25
CA TRP A 72 6.47 -26.45 25.98
C TRP A 72 5.59 -26.76 24.77
N VAL A 73 4.73 -27.77 24.86
CA VAL A 73 3.75 -28.10 23.82
C VAL A 73 2.77 -26.95 23.60
N PHE A 74 2.35 -26.27 24.67
CA PHE A 74 1.49 -25.10 24.57
C PHE A 74 2.17 -23.92 23.84
N LEU A 75 3.43 -23.63 24.17
CA LEU A 75 4.23 -22.64 23.44
C LEU A 75 4.41 -23.01 21.96
N LEU A 76 4.59 -24.30 21.67
CA LEU A 76 4.70 -24.82 20.31
C LEU A 76 3.39 -24.60 19.52
N LEU A 77 2.23 -24.88 20.13
CA LEU A 77 0.93 -24.62 19.52
C LEU A 77 0.74 -23.15 19.16
N ILE A 78 0.98 -22.23 20.10
CA ILE A 78 0.87 -20.78 19.83
C ILE A 78 1.81 -20.37 18.70
N HIS A 79 3.04 -20.89 18.71
CA HIS A 79 4.02 -20.55 17.71
C HIS A 79 3.64 -21.04 16.31
N VAL A 80 3.17 -22.28 16.19
CA VAL A 80 2.68 -22.84 14.93
C VAL A 80 1.48 -22.05 14.43
N PHE A 81 0.53 -21.71 15.29
CA PHE A 81 -0.61 -20.86 14.89
C PHE A 81 -0.14 -19.49 14.41
N ASN A 82 0.73 -18.78 15.13
CA ASN A 82 1.19 -17.46 14.72
C ASN A 82 1.98 -17.52 13.40
N VAL A 83 2.86 -18.50 13.26
CA VAL A 83 3.70 -18.63 12.06
C VAL A 83 2.93 -19.17 10.85
N PHE A 84 1.93 -20.03 11.04
CA PHE A 84 1.17 -20.62 9.93
C PHE A 84 -0.06 -19.79 9.55
N VAL A 85 -0.76 -19.21 10.54
CA VAL A 85 -1.96 -18.38 10.31
C VAL A 85 -1.56 -16.95 9.97
N THR A 86 -0.76 -16.26 10.78
CA THR A 86 -0.41 -14.85 10.53
C THR A 86 0.38 -14.68 9.24
N ASN A 87 1.33 -15.58 8.98
CA ASN A 87 2.20 -15.46 7.82
C ASN A 87 1.52 -15.88 6.49
N LYS A 88 0.48 -16.73 6.54
CA LYS A 88 -0.27 -17.17 5.36
C LYS A 88 -1.54 -16.34 5.10
N PHE A 89 -2.20 -15.83 6.15
CA PHE A 89 -3.41 -15.02 6.03
C PHE A 89 -3.11 -13.52 5.94
N MET A 90 -2.07 -13.03 6.64
CA MET A 90 -1.66 -11.62 6.67
C MET A 90 -0.23 -11.42 6.14
N GLY A 91 0.18 -12.33 5.26
CA GLY A 91 1.45 -12.25 4.55
C GLY A 91 1.44 -11.20 3.44
N LYS A 92 2.60 -11.03 2.81
CA LYS A 92 2.86 -10.06 1.74
C LYS A 92 1.82 -10.05 0.60
N GLU A 93 1.19 -11.18 0.32
CA GLU A 93 0.13 -11.28 -0.70
C GLU A 93 -1.16 -10.52 -0.33
N TRP A 94 -1.48 -10.42 0.96
CA TRP A 94 -2.59 -9.59 1.42
C TRP A 94 -2.24 -8.10 1.33
N GLU A 95 -1.01 -7.72 1.70
CA GLU A 95 -0.51 -6.35 1.52
C GLU A 95 -0.49 -5.94 0.04
N ASP A 96 0.03 -6.79 -0.84
CA ASP A 96 0.12 -6.53 -2.28
C ASP A 96 -1.29 -6.34 -2.87
N LYS A 97 -2.28 -7.15 -2.46
CA LYS A 97 -3.70 -6.98 -2.86
C LYS A 97 -4.32 -5.67 -2.36
N GLN A 98 -4.01 -5.27 -1.13
CA GLN A 98 -4.51 -4.01 -0.57
C GLN A 98 -3.86 -2.80 -1.25
N LEU A 99 -2.57 -2.88 -1.57
CA LEU A 99 -1.83 -1.85 -2.28
C LEU A 99 -2.37 -1.66 -3.71
N GLU A 100 -2.63 -2.76 -4.43
CA GLU A 100 -3.24 -2.71 -5.76
C GLU A 100 -4.62 -2.04 -5.72
N LYS A 101 -5.42 -2.37 -4.70
CA LYS A 101 -6.73 -1.73 -4.48
C LYS A 101 -6.60 -0.22 -4.25
N LEU A 102 -5.63 0.22 -3.43
CA LEU A 102 -5.39 1.64 -3.19
C LEU A 102 -4.89 2.37 -4.46
N LYS A 103 -3.94 1.79 -5.19
CA LYS A 103 -3.43 2.36 -6.45
C LYS A 103 -4.55 2.58 -7.45
N LYS A 104 -5.42 1.59 -7.63
CA LYS A 104 -6.59 1.69 -8.51
C LYS A 104 -7.53 2.83 -8.10
N GLN A 105 -7.73 3.05 -6.80
CA GLN A 105 -8.52 4.18 -6.29
C GLN A 105 -7.85 5.55 -6.51
N GLN A 106 -6.52 5.61 -6.44
CA GLN A 106 -5.78 6.83 -6.73
C GLN A 106 -5.84 7.17 -8.22
N GLU A 107 -5.69 6.18 -9.10
CA GLU A 107 -5.80 6.36 -10.55
C GLU A 107 -7.17 6.88 -10.97
N THR A 108 -8.25 6.35 -10.40
CA THR A 108 -9.61 6.83 -10.70
C THR A 108 -9.84 8.27 -10.24
N ARG A 109 -9.35 8.65 -9.05
CA ARG A 109 -9.41 10.05 -8.59
C ARG A 109 -8.61 10.99 -9.47
N ILE A 110 -7.40 10.61 -9.87
CA ILE A 110 -6.57 11.41 -10.79
C ILE A 110 -7.29 11.59 -12.14
N ALA A 111 -7.92 10.54 -12.65
CA ALA A 111 -8.69 10.63 -13.89
C ALA A 111 -9.90 11.57 -13.77
N GLN A 112 -10.59 11.58 -12.63
CA GLN A 112 -11.70 12.50 -12.35
C GLN A 112 -11.23 13.95 -12.25
N LEU A 113 -10.17 14.22 -11.49
CA LEU A 113 -9.59 15.56 -11.35
C LEU A 113 -9.11 16.11 -12.70
N LYS A 114 -8.50 15.28 -13.55
CA LYS A 114 -8.13 15.68 -14.91
C LYS A 114 -9.34 16.06 -15.75
N LYS A 115 -10.45 15.31 -15.64
CA LYS A 115 -11.70 15.64 -16.36
C LYS A 115 -12.29 16.96 -15.86
N GLN A 116 -12.32 17.19 -14.55
CA GLN A 116 -12.81 18.44 -13.97
C GLN A 116 -11.97 19.64 -14.40
N ALA A 117 -10.64 19.53 -14.32
CA ALA A 117 -9.74 20.60 -14.74
C ALA A 117 -9.89 20.94 -16.24
N VAL A 118 -10.04 19.95 -17.12
CA VAL A 118 -10.31 20.21 -18.55
C VAL A 118 -11.68 20.87 -18.74
N GLN A 119 -12.69 20.43 -17.99
CA GLN A 119 -14.03 20.99 -18.09
C GLN A 119 -14.08 22.46 -17.63
N GLU A 120 -13.41 22.79 -16.52
CA GLU A 120 -13.27 24.18 -16.03
C GLU A 120 -12.59 25.07 -17.08
N VAL A 121 -11.45 24.62 -17.64
CA VAL A 121 -10.74 25.35 -18.70
C VAL A 121 -11.62 25.60 -19.93
N THR A 122 -12.36 24.58 -20.39
CA THR A 122 -13.26 24.74 -21.54
C THR A 122 -14.45 25.66 -21.25
N VAL A 123 -14.97 25.66 -20.02
CA VAL A 123 -16.08 26.55 -19.62
C VAL A 123 -15.60 28.00 -19.56
N ASP A 124 -14.40 28.25 -19.05
CA ASP A 124 -13.79 29.58 -19.00
C ASP A 124 -13.51 30.12 -20.41
N GLU A 125 -13.01 29.28 -21.33
CA GLU A 125 -12.75 29.65 -22.72
C GLU A 125 -14.06 29.96 -23.48
N VAL A 126 -15.11 29.16 -23.29
CA VAL A 126 -16.43 29.41 -23.88
C VAL A 126 -17.09 30.66 -23.30
N LYS A 127 -16.91 30.93 -21.99
CA LYS A 127 -17.44 32.13 -21.35
C LYS A 127 -16.74 33.38 -21.87
N ALA A 128 -15.42 33.36 -22.00
CA ALA A 128 -14.64 34.44 -22.60
C ALA A 128 -15.06 34.70 -24.06
N ALA A 129 -15.25 33.65 -24.87
CA ALA A 129 -15.71 33.79 -26.26
C ALA A 129 -17.13 34.39 -26.36
N ARG A 130 -18.05 34.01 -25.46
CA ARG A 130 -19.41 34.58 -25.40
C ARG A 130 -19.44 36.04 -24.97
N GLU A 131 -18.56 36.42 -24.05
CA GLU A 131 -18.44 37.81 -23.59
C GLU A 131 -17.91 38.72 -24.69
N VAL A 132 -16.96 38.23 -25.50
CA VAL A 132 -16.44 38.94 -26.69
C VAL A 132 -17.52 39.09 -27.78
N ASP A 133 -18.29 38.04 -28.07
CA ASP A 133 -19.39 38.11 -29.06
C ASP A 133 -20.53 39.06 -28.61
N ALA A 134 -20.87 39.06 -27.32
CA ALA A 134 -21.85 39.98 -26.75
C ALA A 134 -21.42 41.46 -26.88
N LEU A 135 -20.13 41.75 -26.77
CA LEU A 135 -19.58 43.10 -26.96
C LEU A 135 -19.55 43.52 -28.44
N GLN A 136 -19.42 42.58 -29.38
CA GLN A 136 -19.40 42.87 -30.82
C GLN A 136 -20.80 43.03 -31.44
N ASN A 137 -21.84 42.41 -30.88
CA ASN A 137 -23.20 42.39 -31.46
C ASN A 137 -24.23 43.31 -30.77
N THR A 138 -23.81 44.28 -29.94
CA THR A 138 -24.74 45.24 -29.33
C THR A 138 -25.24 46.25 -30.39
N PRO A 139 -26.56 46.38 -30.64
CA PRO A 139 -27.07 47.33 -31.62
C PRO A 139 -26.89 48.77 -31.11
N VAL A 140 -26.04 49.54 -31.77
CA VAL A 140 -25.86 50.98 -31.53
C VAL A 140 -27.18 51.71 -31.79
N LYS A 141 -27.90 52.10 -30.73
CA LYS A 141 -29.03 53.04 -30.82
C LYS A 141 -28.50 54.42 -31.26
N LYS A 142 -28.70 54.78 -32.52
CA LYS A 142 -28.52 56.15 -33.01
C LYS A 142 -29.71 57.01 -32.57
N ASN A 143 -29.55 57.82 -31.53
CA ASN A 143 -30.48 58.91 -31.23
C ASN A 143 -29.92 60.23 -31.76
N ALA A 144 -30.72 60.93 -32.56
CA ALA A 144 -30.40 62.17 -33.29
C ALA A 144 -30.28 63.40 -32.36
N PRO A 145 -29.68 64.52 -32.81
CA PRO A 145 -29.23 65.62 -31.96
C PRO A 145 -30.36 66.50 -31.41
N ASN A 146 -30.11 66.96 -30.19
CA ASN A 146 -30.80 67.95 -29.35
C ASN A 146 -31.64 69.00 -30.12
N GLN A 147 -32.94 69.05 -29.87
CA GLN A 147 -33.79 70.18 -30.24
C GLN A 147 -33.96 71.08 -29.00
N LEU A 148 -33.59 72.36 -29.14
CA LEU A 148 -33.80 73.39 -28.13
C LEU A 148 -35.30 73.72 -28.00
N PRO A 149 -35.80 73.99 -26.78
CA PRO A 149 -37.21 74.30 -26.56
C PRO A 149 -37.56 75.71 -27.11
N PRO A 150 -38.79 75.92 -27.62
CA PRO A 150 -39.20 77.21 -28.16
C PRO A 150 -39.50 78.24 -27.05
N GLU A 151 -39.14 79.49 -27.31
CA GLU A 151 -39.42 80.64 -26.45
C GLU A 151 -40.92 80.94 -26.38
N SER A 152 -41.44 81.13 -25.16
CA SER A 152 -42.82 81.56 -24.90
C SER A 152 -42.93 83.08 -24.98
N LYS A 153 -43.85 83.58 -25.80
CA LYS A 153 -44.36 84.96 -25.76
C LYS A 153 -45.30 85.19 -24.58
#